data_AF-A0A2Z2MI88-F1
#
_entry.id   AF-A0A2Z2MI88-F1
#
_cell.length_a   1.000
_cell.length_b   1.000
_cell.length_c   1.000
_cell.angle_alpha   90.00
_cell.angle_beta   90.00
_cell.angle_gamma   90.00
#
_symmetry.space_group_name_H-M   'P 1'
#
loop_
_entity.id
_entity.type
_entity.pdbx_description
1 polymer ?
#
loop_
_entity_poly.entity_id
_entity_poly.type
_entity_poly.pdbx_seq_one_letter_code
_entity_poly.pdbx_strand_id
1 'polypeptide(L)'
;MELANSAFESEKYDAAIFLAEQALQLHLKALLIKYADLRIRSHSLRELLYRLGQVFKLEDRVEEFIRANRKLLRELEDAYIGTRYEAKSYCREDAEELIEFVTRVMDFVEGLADEFERGSNLQDD
;
A
#
# COMPACT_ATOMS: atom_id res chain seq x y z
N MET A 1 -10.10 -1.72 4.57
CA MET A 1 -10.66 -2.55 3.48
C MET A 1 -12.17 -2.66 3.54
N GLU A 2 -12.81 -2.91 4.69
CA GLU A 2 -14.28 -2.99 4.81
C GLU A 2 -15.04 -1.83 4.15
N LEU A 3 -14.66 -0.58 4.46
CA LEU A 3 -15.28 0.60 3.86
C LEU A 3 -15.07 0.69 2.34
N ALA A 4 -13.90 0.25 1.83
CA ALA A 4 -13.62 0.24 0.40
C ALA A 4 -14.54 -0.76 -0.32
N ASN A 5 -14.71 -1.96 0.25
CA ASN A 5 -15.58 -2.99 -0.29
C ASN A 5 -17.05 -2.53 -0.31
N SER A 6 -17.53 -1.92 0.78
CA SER A 6 -18.90 -1.40 0.84
C SER A 6 -19.13 -0.28 -0.18
N ALA A 7 -18.15 0.59 -0.42
CA ALA A 7 -18.22 1.61 -1.46
C ALA A 7 -18.26 0.99 -2.87
N PHE A 8 -17.47 -0.05 -3.11
CA PHE A 8 -17.44 -0.78 -4.38
C PHE A 8 -18.79 -1.46 -4.68
N GLU A 9 -19.36 -2.15 -3.70
CA GLU A 9 -20.70 -2.78 -3.78
C GLU A 9 -21.81 -1.76 -4.05
N SER A 10 -21.63 -0.52 -3.58
CA SER A 10 -22.53 0.60 -3.82
C SER A 10 -22.25 1.34 -5.13
N GLU A 11 -21.41 0.79 -6.01
CA GLU A 11 -20.99 1.37 -7.30
C GLU A 11 -20.28 2.74 -7.18
N LYS A 12 -19.71 3.05 -6.01
CA LYS A 12 -18.94 4.27 -5.75
C LYS A 12 -17.45 3.99 -5.95
N TYR A 13 -17.06 3.75 -7.20
CA TYR A 13 -15.73 3.27 -7.56
C TYR A 13 -14.59 4.21 -7.15
N ASP A 14 -14.71 5.51 -7.42
CA ASP A 14 -13.69 6.49 -7.00
C ASP A 14 -13.48 6.50 -5.48
N ALA A 15 -14.58 6.40 -4.71
CA ALA A 15 -14.54 6.33 -3.26
C ALA A 15 -13.94 5.01 -2.76
N ALA A 16 -14.27 3.90 -3.42
CA ALA A 16 -13.72 2.59 -3.09
C ALA A 16 -12.19 2.56 -3.25
N ILE A 17 -11.69 3.08 -4.38
CA ILE A 17 -10.25 3.20 -4.65
C ILE A 17 -9.58 4.09 -3.59
N PHE A 18 -10.15 5.26 -3.30
CA PHE A 18 -9.63 6.17 -2.28
C PHE A 18 -9.54 5.50 -0.89
N LEU A 19 -10.59 4.79 -0.48
CA LEU A 19 -10.62 4.11 0.81
C LEU A 19 -9.63 2.94 0.87
N ALA A 20 -9.38 2.26 -0.26
CA ALA A 20 -8.39 1.20 -0.35
C ALA A 20 -6.96 1.77 -0.24
N GLU A 21 -6.65 2.85 -0.95
CA GLU A 21 -5.35 3.55 -0.83
C GLU A 21 -5.10 4.01 0.60
N GLN A 22 -6.10 4.64 1.24
CA GLN A 22 -5.99 5.11 2.61
C GLN A 22 -5.76 3.95 3.61
N ALA A 23 -6.42 2.81 3.38
CA ALA A 23 -6.20 1.62 4.19
C ALA A 23 -4.77 1.09 4.03
N LEU A 24 -4.24 1.04 2.81
CA LEU A 24 -2.86 0.65 2.54
C LEU A 24 -1.88 1.60 3.21
N GLN A 25 -2.06 2.90 3.06
CA GLN A 25 -1.17 3.91 3.63
C GLN A 25 -1.09 3.80 5.17
N LEU A 26 -2.23 3.59 5.83
CA LEU A 26 -2.28 3.39 7.28
C LEU A 26 -1.58 2.10 7.70
N HIS A 27 -1.79 1.02 6.94
CA HIS A 27 -1.14 -0.26 7.18
C HIS A 27 0.39 -0.16 7.09
N LEU A 28 0.91 0.43 6.00
CA LEU A 28 2.35 0.63 5.83
C LEU A 28 2.96 1.52 6.95
N LYS A 29 2.24 2.58 7.34
CA LYS A 29 2.67 3.45 8.46
C LYS A 29 2.67 2.72 9.79
N ALA A 30 1.71 1.84 10.04
CA ALA A 30 1.66 1.03 11.25
C ALA A 30 2.88 0.10 11.35
N LEU A 31 3.27 -0.54 10.25
CA LEU A 31 4.49 -1.37 10.20
C LEU A 31 5.75 -0.54 10.46
N LEU A 32 5.89 0.63 9.85
CA LEU A 32 7.03 1.53 10.09
C LEU A 32 7.14 1.97 11.56
N ILE A 33 6.01 2.22 12.22
CA ILE A 33 5.97 2.52 13.65
C ILE A 33 6.35 1.27 14.45
N LYS A 34 5.76 0.11 14.14
CA LYS A 34 5.99 -1.15 14.86
C LYS A 34 7.47 -1.55 14.87
N TYR A 35 8.14 -1.50 13.73
CA TYR A 35 9.50 -2.05 13.58
C TYR A 35 10.62 -1.02 13.69
N ALA A 36 10.33 0.29 13.59
CA ALA A 36 11.37 1.32 13.58
C ALA A 36 11.01 2.63 14.30
N ASP A 37 9.83 2.72 14.93
CA ASP A 37 9.27 3.95 15.53
C ASP A 37 9.28 5.16 14.56
N LEU A 38 9.19 4.88 13.26
CA LEU A 38 9.25 5.90 12.21
C LEU A 38 7.87 6.49 11.90
N ARG A 39 7.67 7.77 12.22
CA ARG A 39 6.44 8.52 11.93
C ARG A 39 6.55 9.30 10.63
N ILE A 40 6.30 8.65 9.51
CA ILE A 40 6.37 9.26 8.18
C ILE A 40 5.11 10.10 7.87
N ARG A 41 5.31 11.38 7.54
CA ARG A 41 4.22 12.30 7.15
C ARG A 41 3.81 12.18 5.69
N SER A 42 4.66 11.61 4.85
CA SER A 42 4.40 11.42 3.42
C SER A 42 3.16 10.56 3.16
N HIS A 43 2.48 10.83 2.06
CA HIS A 43 1.37 10.03 1.52
C HIS A 43 1.83 9.15 0.35
N SER A 44 3.10 9.24 -0.06
CA SER A 44 3.65 8.43 -1.14
C SER A 44 3.75 6.97 -0.71
N LEU A 45 2.96 6.10 -1.36
CA LEU A 45 3.03 4.65 -1.16
C LEU A 45 4.41 4.13 -1.52
N ARG A 46 5.00 4.64 -2.60
CA ARG A 46 6.35 4.26 -3.04
C ARG A 46 7.42 4.61 -2.01
N GLU A 47 7.31 5.77 -1.38
CA GLU A 47 8.23 6.15 -0.29
C GLU A 47 8.03 5.25 0.93
N LEU A 48 6.78 5.01 1.35
CA LEU A 48 6.49 4.15 2.50
C LEU A 48 7.02 2.72 2.29
N LEU A 49 6.81 2.16 1.09
CA LEU A 49 7.35 0.86 0.71
C LEU A 49 8.88 0.85 0.77
N TYR A 50 9.54 1.83 0.12
CA TYR A 50 10.99 1.92 0.15
C TYR A 50 11.54 1.98 1.58
N ARG A 51 10.92 2.78 2.46
CA ARG A 51 11.31 2.85 3.89
C ARG A 51 11.16 1.50 4.60
N LEU A 52 10.10 0.75 4.33
CA LEU A 52 9.95 -0.61 4.87
C LEU A 52 11.06 -1.55 4.37
N GLY A 53 11.40 -1.45 3.09
CA GLY A 53 12.55 -2.17 2.53
C GLY A 53 13.84 -1.90 3.30
N GLN A 54 14.10 -0.63 3.66
CA GLN A 54 15.26 -0.25 4.48
C GLN A 54 15.21 -0.81 5.90
N VAL A 55 14.03 -0.79 6.54
CA VAL A 55 13.84 -1.34 7.89
C VAL A 55 14.08 -2.84 7.92
N PHE A 56 13.59 -3.56 6.90
CA PHE A 56 13.72 -5.01 6.79
C PHE A 56 15.01 -5.48 6.11
N LYS A 57 15.87 -4.56 5.64
CA LYS A 57 17.09 -4.85 4.86
C LYS A 57 16.82 -5.66 3.59
N LEU A 58 15.72 -5.32 2.90
CA LEU A 58 15.22 -5.97 1.68
C LEU A 58 14.97 -4.95 0.57
N GLU A 59 15.80 -3.90 0.49
CA GLU A 59 15.67 -2.77 -0.42
C GLU A 59 15.53 -3.23 -1.88
N ASP A 60 16.42 -4.10 -2.37
CA ASP A 60 16.43 -4.55 -3.77
C ASP A 60 15.10 -5.22 -4.16
N ARG A 61 14.54 -6.05 -3.27
CA ARG A 61 13.28 -6.76 -3.50
C ARG A 61 12.09 -5.80 -3.53
N VAL A 62 12.09 -4.82 -2.64
CA VAL A 62 11.07 -3.77 -2.61
C VAL A 62 11.18 -2.85 -3.83
N GLU A 63 12.38 -2.45 -4.23
CA GLU A 63 12.62 -1.66 -5.43
C GLU A 63 12.16 -2.38 -6.69
N GLU A 64 12.43 -3.69 -6.80
CA GLU A 64 11.93 -4.50 -7.90
C GLU A 64 10.40 -4.56 -7.92
N PHE A 65 9.76 -4.77 -6.76
CA PHE A 65 8.30 -4.74 -6.64
C PHE A 65 7.71 -3.39 -7.07
N ILE A 66 8.30 -2.28 -6.62
CA ILE A 66 7.88 -0.92 -7.01
C ILE A 66 8.04 -0.71 -8.53
N ARG A 67 9.19 -1.13 -9.09
CA ARG A 67 9.49 -1.00 -10.52
C ARG A 67 8.50 -1.79 -11.38
N ALA A 68 8.21 -3.03 -11.00
CA ALA A 68 7.28 -3.91 -11.69
C ALA A 68 5.84 -3.35 -11.67
N ASN A 69 5.43 -2.74 -10.55
CA ASN A 69 4.07 -2.25 -10.34
C ASN A 69 3.92 -0.72 -10.49
N ARG A 70 4.88 -0.05 -11.13
CA ARG A 70 4.98 1.42 -11.20
C ARG A 70 3.75 2.15 -11.76
N LYS A 71 2.93 1.48 -12.57
CA LYS A 71 1.73 2.08 -13.19
C LYS A 71 0.60 2.10 -12.17
N LEU A 72 0.29 0.94 -11.57
CA LEU A 72 -0.76 0.79 -10.57
C LEU A 72 -0.47 1.60 -9.30
N LEU A 73 0.79 1.66 -8.85
CA LEU A 73 1.19 2.52 -7.72
C LEU A 73 0.94 4.00 -7.99
N ARG A 74 1.22 4.47 -9.20
CA ARG A 74 0.93 5.85 -9.59
C ARG A 74 -0.57 6.10 -9.66
N GLU A 75 -1.32 5.16 -10.22
CA GLU A 75 -2.76 5.28 -10.34
C GLU A 75 -3.45 5.38 -8.95
N LEU A 76 -3.02 4.57 -7.98
CA LEU A 76 -3.48 4.68 -6.59
C LEU A 76 -3.14 6.04 -5.95
N GLU A 77 -1.90 6.50 -6.11
CA GLU A 77 -1.44 7.79 -5.57
C GLU A 77 -2.16 8.98 -6.26
N ASP A 78 -2.48 8.86 -7.55
CA ASP A 78 -3.21 9.88 -8.30
C ASP A 78 -4.69 9.89 -7.90
N ALA A 79 -5.30 8.75 -7.57
CA ALA A 79 -6.68 8.70 -7.03
C ALA A 79 -6.82 9.48 -5.71
N TYR A 80 -5.78 9.48 -4.87
CA TYR A 80 -5.72 10.33 -3.67
C TYR A 80 -5.74 11.82 -4.02
N ILE A 81 -5.12 12.23 -5.13
CA ILE A 81 -5.04 13.63 -5.59
C ILE A 81 -6.30 14.03 -6.39
N GLY A 82 -6.84 13.14 -7.23
CA GLY A 82 -7.94 13.40 -8.18
C GLY A 82 -9.29 13.65 -7.52
N THR A 83 -9.50 13.22 -6.27
CA THR A 83 -10.67 13.65 -5.47
C THR A 83 -10.64 15.15 -5.13
N ARG A 84 -9.49 15.82 -5.28
CA ARG A 84 -9.33 17.27 -5.04
C ARG A 84 -9.30 18.12 -6.31
N TYR A 85 -8.86 17.60 -7.46
CA TYR A 85 -8.80 18.36 -8.71
C TYR A 85 -9.03 17.42 -9.91
N GLU A 86 -10.18 17.60 -10.55
CA GLU A 86 -10.71 16.85 -11.71
C GLU A 86 -10.88 15.33 -11.47
N ALA A 87 -12.13 14.94 -11.19
CA ALA A 87 -12.51 13.55 -10.97
C ALA A 87 -12.28 12.72 -12.24
N LYS A 88 -11.18 11.97 -12.27
CA LYS A 88 -11.05 10.81 -13.15
C LYS A 88 -12.16 9.84 -12.76
N SER A 89 -13.06 9.55 -13.68
CA SER A 89 -14.14 8.60 -13.45
C SER A 89 -13.58 7.20 -13.66
N TYR A 90 -13.60 6.39 -12.61
CA TYR A 90 -13.20 4.99 -12.67
C TYR A 90 -14.40 4.10 -12.98
N CYS A 91 -14.20 3.12 -13.86
CA CYS A 91 -15.19 2.06 -14.07
C CYS A 91 -15.05 0.96 -13.00
N ARG A 92 -15.98 0.00 -13.03
CA ARG A 92 -15.97 -1.14 -12.10
C ARG A 92 -14.66 -1.91 -12.22
N GLU A 93 -14.21 -2.14 -13.44
CA GLU A 93 -13.01 -2.91 -13.77
C GLU A 93 -11.74 -2.22 -13.25
N ASP A 94 -11.65 -0.89 -13.39
CA ASP A 94 -10.52 -0.13 -12.85
C ASP A 94 -10.47 -0.22 -11.32
N ALA A 95 -11.63 -0.06 -10.66
CA ALA A 95 -11.70 -0.14 -9.21
C ALA A 95 -11.41 -1.55 -8.69
N GLU A 96 -11.88 -2.58 -9.38
CA GLU A 96 -11.57 -3.98 -9.06
C GLU A 96 -10.06 -4.22 -9.16
N GLU A 97 -9.41 -3.84 -10.27
CA GLU A 97 -7.96 -3.99 -10.45
C GLU A 97 -7.15 -3.26 -9.36
N LEU A 98 -7.53 -2.03 -9.03
CA LEU A 98 -6.82 -1.22 -8.04
C LEU A 98 -7.03 -1.73 -6.60
N ILE A 99 -8.23 -2.17 -6.24
CA ILE A 99 -8.51 -2.75 -4.91
C ILE A 99 -7.78 -4.09 -4.77
N GLU A 100 -7.80 -4.95 -5.78
CA GLU A 100 -7.01 -6.19 -5.79
C GLU A 100 -5.51 -5.91 -5.70
N PHE A 101 -5.04 -4.86 -6.37
CA PHE A 101 -3.66 -4.44 -6.25
C PHE A 101 -3.31 -4.00 -4.83
N VAL A 102 -4.17 -3.25 -4.14
CA VAL A 102 -3.96 -2.89 -2.72
C VAL A 102 -3.77 -4.13 -1.86
N THR A 103 -4.63 -5.15 -2.02
CA THR A 103 -4.49 -6.42 -1.28
C THR A 103 -3.14 -7.09 -1.59
N ARG A 104 -2.72 -7.14 -2.87
CA ARG A 104 -1.40 -7.69 -3.24
C ARG A 104 -0.23 -6.92 -2.59
N VAL A 105 -0.34 -5.61 -2.42
CA VAL A 105 0.70 -4.83 -1.72
C VAL A 105 0.72 -5.18 -0.23
N MET A 106 -0.45 -5.32 0.41
CA MET A 106 -0.56 -5.75 1.82
C MET A 106 0.07 -7.13 2.02
N ASP A 107 -0.30 -8.11 1.19
CA ASP A 107 0.26 -9.47 1.27
C ASP A 107 1.78 -9.47 1.04
N PHE A 108 2.27 -8.65 0.11
CA PHE A 108 3.70 -8.51 -0.13
C PHE A 108 4.42 -8.00 1.11
N VAL A 109 3.95 -6.94 1.77
CA VAL A 109 4.64 -6.36 2.93
C VAL A 109 4.52 -7.22 4.19
N GLU A 110 3.39 -7.92 4.38
CA GLU A 110 3.24 -8.89 5.47
C GLU A 110 4.22 -10.06 5.29
N GLY A 111 4.41 -10.53 4.05
CA GLY A 111 5.43 -11.53 3.75
C GLY A 111 6.86 -11.07 4.09
N LEU A 112 7.17 -9.79 3.89
CA LEU A 112 8.47 -9.23 4.31
C LEU A 112 8.58 -9.14 5.85
N ALA A 113 7.51 -8.74 6.52
CA ALA A 113 7.46 -8.63 7.97
C ALA A 113 7.62 -9.99 8.65
N ASP A 114 6.92 -11.02 8.18
CA ASP A 114 7.04 -12.40 8.66
C ASP A 114 8.47 -12.94 8.50
N GLU A 115 9.12 -12.68 7.36
CA GLU A 115 10.50 -13.07 7.11
C GLU A 115 11.47 -12.37 8.06
N PHE A 116 11.25 -11.08 8.30
CA PHE A 116 12.04 -10.28 9.23
C PHE A 116 11.89 -10.76 10.69
N GLU A 117 10.66 -11.08 11.13
CA GLU A 117 10.41 -11.61 12.48
C GLU A 117 11.07 -12.98 12.68
N ARG A 118 11.01 -13.88 11.69
CA ARG A 118 11.69 -15.19 11.75
C ARG A 118 13.21 -15.03 11.80
N GLY A 119 13.77 -14.09 11.05
CA GLY A 119 15.20 -13.79 11.05
C GLY A 119 15.70 -13.16 12.35
N SER A 120 14.84 -12.38 13.03
CA SER A 120 15.17 -11.73 14.30
C SER A 120 15.16 -12.72 15.47
N ASN A 121 14.19 -13.63 15.52
CA ASN A 121 14.10 -14.67 16.56
C ASN A 121 15.26 -15.68 16.54
N LEU A 122 16.00 -15.79 15.43
CA LEU A 122 17.19 -16.65 15.31
C LEU A 122 18.48 -15.99 15.85
N GLN A 123 18.45 -14.71 16.22
CA GLN A 123 19.61 -13.98 16.77
C GLN A 123 19.57 -13.87 18.30
N ASP A 124 18.47 -14.27 18.93
CA ASP A 124 18.23 -14.17 20.39
C ASP A 124 18.41 -15.51 21.14
N ASP A 125 18.79 -16.60 20.46
CA ASP A 125 19.13 -17.94 21.01
C ASP A 125 20.65 -18.23 20.92
#